data_AF-B6JAV2-F1
#
_entry.id   AF-B6JAV2-F1
#
_cell.length_a   1.000
_cell.length_b   1.000
_cell.length_c   1.000
_cell.angle_alpha   90.00
_cell.angle_beta   90.00
_cell.angle_gamma   90.00
#
_symmetry.space_group_name_H-M   'P 1'
#
loop_
_entity.id
_entity.type
_entity.pdbx_description
1 polymer ?
#
loop_
_entity_poly.entity_id
_entity_poly.type
_entity_poly.pdbx_seq_one_letter_code
_entity_poly.pdbx_strand_id
1 'polypeptide(L)' 'MKKAPTKLMNDTTDQTPRPSVDTSTRQVLINGNRMDSADLFRSARELLISHGEETYRLRLTSQNKLILTK' A
#
# COMPACT_ATOMS: atom_id res chain seq x y z
N MET A 1 48.49 8.67 -41.68
CA MET A 1 47.91 8.84 -40.32
C MET A 1 46.54 9.51 -40.48
N LYS A 2 45.54 9.14 -39.65
CA LYS A 2 44.10 9.50 -39.65
C LYS A 2 43.17 8.41 -40.21
N LYS A 3 42.65 7.54 -39.32
CA LYS A 3 41.22 7.16 -39.18
C LYS A 3 41.00 6.55 -37.78
N ALA A 4 40.14 7.17 -36.98
CA ALA A 4 39.49 6.51 -35.85
C ALA A 4 38.43 5.55 -36.41
N PRO A 5 38.16 4.44 -35.71
CA PRO A 5 36.83 4.35 -35.11
C PRO A 5 36.80 3.48 -33.84
N THR A 6 36.32 4.01 -32.73
CA THR A 6 35.72 3.16 -31.70
C THR A 6 34.66 3.97 -30.97
N LYS A 7 33.42 3.88 -31.46
CA LYS A 7 32.23 4.28 -30.73
C LYS A 7 31.32 3.07 -30.72
N LEU A 8 31.08 2.53 -29.54
CA LEU A 8 29.86 1.89 -29.06
C LEU A 8 30.24 1.22 -27.73
N MET A 9 30.24 2.03 -26.67
CA MET A 9 30.10 1.52 -25.30
C MET A 9 28.60 1.33 -25.10
N ASN A 10 28.19 0.07 -25.04
CA ASN A 10 26.85 -0.35 -24.70
C ASN A 10 26.48 0.02 -23.26
N ASP A 11 25.22 0.41 -23.12
CA ASP A 11 24.30 0.04 -22.05
C ASP A 11 24.86 -0.04 -20.63
N THR A 12 24.64 1.02 -19.86
CA THR A 12 24.08 0.85 -18.51
C THR A 12 23.29 2.13 -18.22
N THR A 13 22.01 2.13 -18.58
CA THR A 13 21.05 3.02 -17.93
C THR A 13 21.16 2.77 -16.43
N ASP A 14 21.71 3.75 -15.70
CA ASP A 14 21.63 3.85 -14.25
C ASP A 14 20.14 3.91 -13.87
N GLN A 15 19.53 2.74 -13.77
CA GLN A 15 18.22 2.58 -13.18
C GLN A 15 18.49 2.29 -11.71
N THR A 16 18.93 3.32 -10.98
CA THR A 16 18.88 3.29 -9.52
C THR A 16 17.43 2.98 -9.16
N PRO A 17 17.11 1.87 -8.49
CA PRO A 17 15.75 1.61 -8.02
C PRO A 17 15.45 2.71 -7.01
N ARG A 18 14.69 3.73 -7.44
CA ARG A 18 14.09 4.68 -6.52
C ARG A 18 13.22 3.84 -5.59
N PRO A 19 13.34 3.99 -4.25
CA PRO A 19 12.40 3.36 -3.37
C PRO A 19 11.02 3.95 -3.71
N SER A 20 10.22 3.20 -4.44
CA SER A 20 8.81 3.46 -4.61
C SER A 20 8.21 3.31 -3.22
N VAL A 21 8.13 4.43 -2.49
CA VAL A 21 7.39 4.47 -1.24
C VAL A 21 5.94 4.16 -1.60
N ASP A 22 5.54 2.92 -1.35
CA ASP A 22 4.13 2.56 -1.34
C ASP A 22 3.50 3.32 -0.18
N THR A 23 2.95 4.50 -0.47
CA THR A 23 2.41 5.41 0.53
C THR A 23 1.09 4.93 1.15
N SER A 24 0.67 3.70 0.85
CA SER A 24 -0.65 3.18 1.21
C SER A 24 -0.65 2.43 2.54
N THR A 25 0.52 2.18 3.12
CA THR A 25 0.61 1.47 4.40
C THR A 25 0.19 2.38 5.56
N ARG A 26 -0.82 1.94 6.32
CA ARG A 26 -1.27 2.61 7.54
C ARG A 26 -1.00 1.74 8.75
N GLN A 27 -0.53 2.36 9.83
CA GLN A 27 -0.42 1.72 11.14
C GLN A 27 -1.64 2.04 12.00
N VAL A 28 -2.14 1.05 12.73
CA VAL A 28 -3.23 1.15 13.70
C VAL A 28 -2.76 0.49 14.98
N LEU A 29 -2.89 1.20 16.11
CA LEU A 29 -2.46 0.69 17.41
C LEU A 29 -3.53 -0.20 18.03
N ILE A 30 -3.11 -1.35 18.57
CA ILE A 30 -3.97 -2.28 19.30
C ILE A 30 -3.56 -2.27 20.77
N ASN A 31 -4.44 -1.80 21.65
CA ASN A 31 -4.23 -1.74 23.10
C ASN A 31 -5.08 -2.80 23.80
N GLY A 32 -4.45 -3.85 24.34
CA GLY A 32 -5.16 -4.89 25.10
C GLY A 32 -6.31 -5.54 24.33
N ASN A 33 -6.12 -5.78 23.02
CA ASN A 33 -7.14 -6.29 22.09
C ASN A 33 -8.28 -5.31 21.75
N ARG A 34 -8.07 -4.00 21.94
CA ARG A 34 -8.97 -2.93 21.50
C ARG A 34 -8.27 -1.99 20.54
N MET A 35 -9.01 -1.50 19.56
CA MET A 35 -8.59 -0.48 18.62
C MET A 35 -9.75 0.48 18.37
N ASP A 36 -9.44 1.75 18.14
CA ASP A 36 -10.44 2.77 17.83
C ASP A 36 -10.90 2.65 16.38
N SER A 37 -12.21 2.52 16.17
CA SER A 37 -12.76 2.45 14.82
C SER A 37 -12.50 3.73 14.02
N ALA A 38 -12.44 4.89 14.67
CA ALA A 38 -12.03 6.14 14.05
C ALA A 38 -10.61 6.04 13.45
N ASP A 39 -9.70 5.30 14.11
CA ASP A 39 -8.36 5.02 13.58
C ASP A 39 -8.34 3.87 12.56
N LEU A 40 -9.43 3.15 12.31
CA LEU A 40 -9.53 2.33 11.10
C LEU A 40 -10.02 3.16 9.92
N PHE A 41 -11.02 4.02 10.16
CA PHE A 41 -11.75 4.72 9.08
C PHE A 41 -11.28 6.15 8.77
N ARG A 42 -10.17 6.63 9.37
CA ARG A 42 -9.62 7.98 9.10
C ARG A 42 -9.37 8.27 7.60
N SER A 43 -8.89 7.29 6.85
CA SER A 43 -8.54 7.45 5.42
C SER A 43 -9.63 6.94 4.48
N ALA A 44 -10.45 5.98 4.91
CA ALA A 44 -11.48 5.35 4.09
C ALA A 44 -12.67 4.95 4.97
N ARG A 45 -13.89 4.88 4.42
CA ARG A 45 -15.10 4.42 5.14
C ARG A 45 -15.36 2.91 5.03
N GLU A 46 -14.49 2.20 4.32
CA GLU A 46 -14.51 0.76 4.10
C GLU A 46 -13.08 0.20 4.14
N LEU A 47 -12.91 -0.97 4.77
CA LEU A 47 -11.68 -1.75 4.80
C LEU A 47 -11.97 -3.15 4.30
N LEU A 48 -11.05 -3.68 3.48
CA LEU A 48 -11.01 -5.10 3.11
C LEU A 48 -10.12 -5.83 4.10
N ILE A 49 -10.61 -6.94 4.64
CA ILE A 49 -9.91 -7.81 5.57
C ILE A 49 -9.79 -9.17 4.90
N SER A 50 -8.58 -9.51 4.46
CA SER A 50 -8.28 -10.86 4.00
C SER A 50 -8.20 -11.79 5.19
N HIS A 51 -9.05 -12.82 5.21
CA HIS A 51 -9.09 -13.83 6.25
C HIS A 51 -9.16 -15.22 5.60
N GLY A 52 -8.03 -15.95 5.66
CA GLY A 52 -7.88 -17.19 4.91
C GLY A 52 -7.94 -16.93 3.41
N GLU A 53 -8.83 -17.64 2.73
CA GLU A 53 -9.09 -17.49 1.28
C GLU A 53 -10.22 -16.50 0.98
N GLU A 54 -10.83 -15.92 2.02
CA GLU A 54 -11.99 -15.05 1.92
C GLU A 54 -11.59 -13.59 2.18
N THR A 55 -12.34 -12.67 1.57
CA THR A 55 -12.17 -11.24 1.82
C THR A 55 -13.44 -10.73 2.46
N TYR A 56 -13.31 -10.20 3.67
CA TYR A 56 -14.40 -9.54 4.37
C TYR A 56 -14.31 -8.03 4.16
N ARG A 57 -15.45 -7.36 4.23
CA ARG A 57 -15.56 -5.90 4.14
C ARG A 57 -16.06 -5.36 5.46
N LEU A 58 -15.22 -4.59 6.14
CA LEU A 58 -15.63 -3.83 7.31
C LEU A 58 -15.97 -2.41 6.85
N ARG A 59 -17.21 -1.95 7.06
CA ARG A 59 -17.63 -0.59 6.68
C ARG A 59 -18.32 0.14 7.81
N LEU A 60 -18.18 1.46 7.81
CA LEU A 60 -18.94 2.36 8.67
C LEU A 60 -20.25 2.76 7.98
N THR A 61 -21.38 2.53 8.65
CA THR A 61 -22.71 2.95 8.17
C THR A 61 -22.99 4.41 8.53
N SER A 62 -23.97 5.02 7.88
CA SER A 62 -24.42 6.39 8.18
C SER A 62 -24.97 6.57 9.61
N GLN A 63 -25.29 5.48 10.30
CA GLN A 63 -25.70 5.47 11.71
C GLN A 63 -24.51 5.30 12.68
N ASN A 64 -23.27 5.48 12.19
CA ASN A 64 -22.02 5.26 12.94
C ASN A 64 -21.84 3.83 13.46
N LYS A 65 -22.61 2.85 12.95
CA LYS A 65 -22.43 1.43 13.27
C LYS A 65 -21.43 0.80 12.29
N LEU A 66 -20.59 -0.09 12.79
CA LEU A 66 -19.74 -0.94 11.97
C LEU A 66 -20.52 -2.17 11.51
N ILE A 67 -20.35 -2.54 10.26
CA ILE A 67 -20.81 -3.83 9.77
C ILE A 67 -19.66 -4.57 9.09
N LEU A 68 -19.60 -5.87 9.31
CA LEU A 68 -18.70 -6.79 8.63
C LEU A 68 -19.54 -7.62 7.66
N THR A 69 -19.19 -7.59 6.38
CA THR A 69 -19.77 -8.48 5.37
C THR A 69 -18.69 -9.38 4.82
N LYS A 70 -19.10 -10.50 4.24
CA LYS A 70 -18.27 -11.27 3.32
C LYS A 70 -18.31 -10.66 1.93
#